data_AF-A0A0Y6UKC5-F1
#
_entry.id   AF-A0A0Y6UKC5-F1
#
_cell.length_a   1.000
_cell.length_b   1.000
_cell.length_c   1.000
_cell.angle_alpha   90.00
_cell.angle_beta   90.00
_cell.angle_gamma   90.00
#
_symmetry.space_group_name_H-M   'P 1'
#
loop_
_entity.id
_entity.type
_entity.pdbx_description
1 polymer ?
#
loop_
_entity_poly.entity_id
_entity_poly.type
_entity_poly.pdbx_seq_one_letter_code
_entity_poly.pdbx_strand_id
1 'polypeptide(L)'
;MLSYCGVLSEEKFSRYYRYGVQNNKILQYIANRERNALNFIQAFSEKLLKDSGIYPKFADFFAQPNKNTFESMKTAFTDLVIQNTPKNTEVEVRRIFTKIINPLAYKHNTFGTRKGSISNTPITLDELYYNRLNWRDKGKEKSLTRKEAQTLFADSANAANLNYLVNKATKFVKTLHKTSEVQRFDPTEANQAHHIFMASEFPDLASLPENLICLTPNQHFNLAHPSNKTTVIDKHYQRICLMAKLDSIEQDNRANTGNYDYHEFIHVLNTGFNTDQFDVSMSYETLKHRILMFDF
;
A
#
# COMPACT_ATOMS: atom_id res chain seq x y z
N MET A 1 -14.85 7.47 -10.69
CA MET A 1 -14.10 6.18 -10.70
C MET A 1 -14.88 5.07 -10.02
N LEU A 2 -15.11 5.13 -8.69
CA LEU A 2 -15.79 4.04 -7.97
C LEU A 2 -17.24 3.81 -8.43
N SER A 3 -18.01 4.88 -8.70
CA SER A 3 -19.36 4.75 -9.27
C SER A 3 -19.33 4.11 -10.67
N TYR A 4 -18.41 4.57 -11.52
CA TYR A 4 -18.23 4.03 -12.88
C TYR A 4 -17.87 2.54 -12.89
N CYS A 5 -17.13 2.07 -11.89
CA CYS A 5 -16.78 0.65 -11.75
C CYS A 5 -17.90 -0.19 -11.09
N GLY A 6 -19.05 0.39 -10.77
CA GLY A 6 -20.13 -0.28 -10.05
C GLY A 6 -19.82 -0.62 -8.60
N VAL A 7 -18.77 -0.01 -8.01
CA VAL A 7 -18.45 -0.19 -6.58
C VAL A 7 -19.42 0.62 -5.72
N LEU A 8 -19.78 1.80 -6.20
CA LEU A 8 -20.79 2.67 -5.61
C LEU A 8 -21.93 2.90 -6.60
N SER A 9 -23.14 3.11 -6.12
CA SER A 9 -24.18 3.77 -6.90
C SER A 9 -24.04 5.28 -6.76
N GLU A 10 -24.43 6.02 -7.78
CA GLU A 10 -24.41 7.47 -7.79
C GLU A 10 -25.78 7.99 -8.22
N GLU A 11 -26.40 8.79 -7.36
CA GLU A 11 -27.67 9.43 -7.65
C GLU A 11 -27.51 10.94 -7.47
N LYS A 12 -27.80 11.70 -8.53
CA LYS A 12 -27.71 13.15 -8.51
C LYS A 12 -28.99 13.74 -7.93
N PHE A 13 -28.89 14.35 -6.76
CA PHE A 13 -29.89 15.25 -6.22
C PHE A 13 -29.54 16.69 -6.56
N SER A 14 -30.53 17.58 -6.61
CA SER A 14 -30.41 18.99 -7.03
C SER A 14 -29.04 19.65 -6.75
N ARG A 15 -28.56 19.58 -5.49
CA ARG A 15 -27.30 20.23 -5.06
C ARG A 15 -26.17 19.27 -4.67
N TYR A 16 -26.42 17.97 -4.61
CA TYR A 16 -25.44 17.01 -4.09
C TYR A 16 -25.62 15.64 -4.74
N TYR A 17 -24.55 14.83 -4.69
CA TYR A 17 -24.62 13.43 -5.09
C TYR A 17 -24.81 12.55 -3.86
N ARG A 18 -25.73 11.60 -3.94
CA ARG A 18 -25.87 10.54 -2.95
C ARG A 18 -25.16 9.29 -3.48
N TYR A 19 -24.34 8.68 -2.63
CA TYR A 19 -23.65 7.45 -2.96
C TYR A 19 -24.15 6.31 -2.08
N GLY A 20 -24.32 5.13 -2.68
CA GLY A 20 -24.63 3.89 -1.97
C GLY A 20 -23.55 2.85 -2.23
N VAL A 21 -23.27 1.97 -1.25
CA VAL A 21 -22.31 0.88 -1.45
C VAL A 21 -22.99 -0.23 -2.25
N GLN A 22 -22.48 -0.51 -3.44
CA GLN A 22 -22.97 -1.59 -4.31
C GLN A 22 -22.08 -2.83 -4.22
N ASN A 23 -20.76 -2.63 -4.11
CA ASN A 23 -19.81 -3.73 -3.93
C ASN A 23 -18.92 -3.49 -2.71
N ASN A 24 -19.42 -3.96 -1.56
CA ASN A 24 -18.69 -3.82 -0.29
C ASN A 24 -17.37 -4.60 -0.30
N LYS A 25 -17.27 -5.72 -1.04
CA LYS A 25 -16.03 -6.52 -1.11
C LYS A 25 -14.89 -5.73 -1.75
N ILE A 26 -15.14 -5.09 -2.90
CA ILE A 26 -14.13 -4.24 -3.55
C ILE A 26 -13.81 -3.02 -2.70
N LEU A 27 -14.83 -2.41 -2.07
CA LEU A 27 -14.61 -1.26 -1.21
C LEU A 27 -13.73 -1.62 0.00
N GLN A 28 -13.95 -2.77 0.63
CA GLN A 28 -13.11 -3.31 1.69
C GLN A 28 -11.70 -3.61 1.18
N TYR A 29 -11.55 -4.28 0.04
CA TYR A 29 -10.25 -4.54 -0.58
C TYR A 29 -9.43 -3.25 -0.75
N ILE A 30 -10.02 -2.20 -1.34
CA ILE A 30 -9.39 -0.88 -1.50
C ILE A 30 -9.07 -0.25 -0.15
N ALA A 31 -10.00 -0.34 0.81
CA ALA A 31 -9.85 0.28 2.11
C ALA A 31 -8.78 -0.40 2.96
N ASN A 32 -8.51 -1.71 2.78
CA ASN A 32 -7.62 -2.48 3.63
C ASN A 32 -6.16 -2.01 3.53
N ARG A 33 -5.64 -1.79 2.32
CA ARG A 33 -4.23 -1.45 2.08
C ARG A 33 -4.07 -0.35 1.04
N GLU A 34 -3.06 0.49 1.22
CA GLU A 34 -2.73 1.52 0.23
C GLU A 34 -2.32 0.90 -1.11
N ARG A 35 -1.57 -0.20 -1.09
CA ARG A 35 -1.22 -0.94 -2.30
C ARG A 35 -2.46 -1.49 -3.02
N ASN A 36 -3.49 -1.93 -2.29
CA ASN A 36 -4.75 -2.37 -2.91
C ASN A 36 -5.46 -1.22 -3.62
N ALA A 37 -5.45 -0.02 -3.01
CA ALA A 37 -5.97 1.18 -3.66
C ALA A 37 -5.16 1.55 -4.91
N LEU A 38 -3.82 1.46 -4.85
CA LEU A 38 -2.95 1.69 -6.00
C LEU A 38 -3.22 0.66 -7.12
N ASN A 39 -3.30 -0.62 -6.79
CA ASN A 39 -3.64 -1.71 -7.72
C ASN A 39 -4.99 -1.44 -8.39
N PHE A 40 -5.99 -0.99 -7.63
CA PHE A 40 -7.30 -0.62 -8.17
C PHE A 40 -7.20 0.56 -9.13
N ILE A 41 -6.46 1.62 -8.79
CA ILE A 41 -6.24 2.78 -9.66
C ILE A 41 -5.52 2.37 -10.94
N GLN A 42 -4.51 1.52 -10.86
CA GLN A 42 -3.78 1.00 -12.02
C GLN A 42 -4.68 0.17 -12.92
N ALA A 43 -5.43 -0.78 -12.36
CA ALA A 43 -6.37 -1.61 -13.12
C ALA A 43 -7.47 -0.77 -13.79
N PHE A 44 -8.04 0.20 -13.07
CA PHE A 44 -9.01 1.14 -13.62
C PHE A 44 -8.41 1.96 -14.76
N SER A 45 -7.23 2.54 -14.54
CA SER A 45 -6.56 3.39 -15.52
C SER A 45 -6.23 2.62 -16.79
N GLU A 46 -5.67 1.42 -16.66
CA GLU A 46 -5.34 0.56 -17.79
C GLU A 46 -6.58 0.16 -18.59
N LYS A 47 -7.66 -0.24 -17.89
CA LYS A 47 -8.94 -0.55 -18.54
C LYS A 47 -9.52 0.67 -19.26
N LEU A 48 -9.54 1.84 -18.62
CA LEU A 48 -10.01 3.10 -19.21
C LEU A 48 -9.25 3.42 -20.51
N LEU A 49 -7.92 3.33 -20.49
CA LEU A 49 -7.08 3.61 -21.65
C LEU A 49 -7.29 2.60 -22.79
N LYS A 50 -7.48 1.31 -22.45
CA LYS A 50 -7.76 0.24 -23.42
C LYS A 50 -9.13 0.41 -24.07
N ASP A 51 -10.17 0.58 -23.25
CA ASP A 51 -11.54 0.79 -23.74
C ASP A 51 -11.66 2.09 -24.57
N SER A 52 -10.80 3.08 -24.30
CA SER A 52 -10.74 4.34 -25.07
C SER A 52 -9.85 4.27 -26.32
N GLY A 53 -9.20 3.13 -26.59
CA GLY A 53 -8.34 2.93 -27.76
C GLY A 53 -6.99 3.67 -27.75
N ILE A 54 -6.62 4.37 -26.67
CA ILE A 54 -5.38 5.18 -26.60
C ILE A 54 -4.22 4.47 -25.90
N TYR A 55 -4.46 3.30 -25.33
CA TYR A 55 -3.42 2.50 -24.67
C TYR A 55 -2.15 2.25 -25.51
N PRO A 56 -2.22 2.06 -26.86
CA PRO A 56 -1.00 1.91 -27.66
C PRO A 56 0.02 3.05 -27.47
N LYS A 57 -0.43 4.30 -27.32
CA LYS A 57 0.46 5.44 -27.06
C LYS A 57 1.16 5.36 -25.70
N PHE A 58 0.47 4.80 -24.70
CA PHE A 58 1.07 4.54 -23.38
C PHE A 58 2.08 3.39 -23.46
N ALA A 59 1.74 2.32 -24.18
CA ALA A 59 2.64 1.19 -24.39
C ALA A 59 3.93 1.61 -25.12
N ASP A 60 3.82 2.43 -26.18
CA ASP A 60 4.99 2.99 -26.89
C ASP A 60 5.92 3.77 -25.95
N PHE A 61 5.35 4.60 -25.07
CA PHE A 61 6.12 5.34 -24.08
C PHE A 61 6.77 4.44 -23.03
N PHE A 62 6.05 3.45 -22.50
CA PHE A 62 6.62 2.54 -21.50
C PHE A 62 7.74 1.66 -22.08
N ALA A 63 7.63 1.27 -23.35
CA ALA A 63 8.65 0.50 -24.05
C ALA A 63 9.91 1.34 -24.37
N GLN A 64 9.72 2.61 -24.77
CA GLN A 64 10.81 3.51 -25.14
C GLN A 64 10.60 4.91 -24.53
N PRO A 65 10.86 5.08 -23.22
CA PRO A 65 10.60 6.33 -22.54
C PRO A 65 11.57 7.42 -23.01
N ASN A 66 11.07 8.37 -23.78
CA ASN A 66 11.82 9.54 -24.24
C ASN A 66 10.88 10.73 -24.44
N LYS A 67 11.44 11.91 -24.76
CA LYS A 67 10.65 13.14 -24.92
C LYS A 67 9.58 13.05 -26.02
N ASN A 68 9.88 12.35 -27.12
CA ASN A 68 8.97 12.25 -28.26
C ASN A 68 7.79 11.31 -27.96
N THR A 69 8.07 10.13 -27.39
CA THR A 69 7.02 9.18 -26.99
C THR A 69 6.16 9.75 -25.86
N PHE A 70 6.76 10.47 -24.92
CA PHE A 70 6.04 11.17 -23.85
C PHE A 70 5.09 12.24 -24.39
N GLU A 71 5.57 13.12 -25.27
CA GLU A 71 4.72 14.18 -25.82
C GLU A 71 3.63 13.60 -26.72
N SER A 72 3.94 12.58 -27.55
CA SER A 72 2.92 11.90 -28.36
C SER A 72 1.80 11.29 -27.51
N MET A 73 2.15 10.63 -26.41
CA MET A 73 1.19 10.07 -25.46
C MET A 73 0.36 11.15 -24.76
N LYS A 74 1.03 12.21 -24.29
CA LYS A 74 0.40 13.32 -23.59
C LYS A 74 -0.58 14.07 -24.48
N THR A 75 -0.19 14.40 -25.71
CA THR A 75 -1.07 15.06 -26.70
C THR A 75 -2.25 14.18 -27.05
N ALA A 76 -2.03 12.90 -27.36
CA ALA A 76 -3.13 11.98 -27.70
C ALA A 76 -4.15 11.84 -26.55
N PHE A 77 -3.68 11.77 -25.30
CA PHE A 77 -4.56 11.77 -24.13
C PHE A 77 -5.32 13.09 -23.99
N THR A 78 -4.62 14.22 -24.15
CA THR A 78 -5.23 15.54 -24.05
C THR A 78 -6.33 15.75 -25.09
N ASP A 79 -6.05 15.42 -26.34
CA ASP A 79 -7.00 15.54 -27.45
C ASP A 79 -8.22 14.66 -27.23
N LEU A 80 -8.02 13.40 -26.83
CA LEU A 80 -9.12 12.48 -26.53
C LEU A 80 -10.07 13.07 -25.48
N VAL A 81 -9.52 13.56 -24.36
CA VAL A 81 -10.37 14.08 -23.27
C VAL A 81 -11.09 15.34 -23.71
N ILE A 82 -10.42 16.30 -24.37
CA ILE A 82 -11.06 17.54 -24.83
C ILE A 82 -12.18 17.26 -25.84
N GLN A 83 -11.97 16.33 -26.77
CA GLN A 83 -12.97 15.98 -27.78
C GLN A 83 -14.20 15.28 -27.20
N ASN A 84 -14.05 14.53 -26.10
CA ASN A 84 -15.10 13.68 -25.55
C ASN A 84 -15.71 14.18 -24.24
N THR A 85 -15.25 15.30 -23.68
CA THR A 85 -15.78 15.83 -22.42
C THR A 85 -16.01 17.34 -22.46
N PRO A 86 -17.15 17.83 -21.92
CA PRO A 86 -17.44 19.26 -21.90
C PRO A 86 -16.57 19.99 -20.88
N LYS A 87 -16.15 21.22 -21.23
CA LYS A 87 -15.49 22.19 -20.33
C LYS A 87 -14.18 21.71 -19.69
N ASN A 88 -13.30 21.10 -20.46
CA ASN A 88 -11.94 20.80 -19.99
C ASN A 88 -10.92 21.69 -20.71
N THR A 89 -10.15 22.44 -19.95
CA THR A 89 -8.96 23.14 -20.46
C THR A 89 -7.78 22.17 -20.51
N GLU A 90 -6.83 22.42 -21.41
CA GLU A 90 -5.60 21.61 -21.49
C GLU A 90 -4.87 21.50 -20.15
N VAL A 91 -4.88 22.56 -19.34
CA VAL A 91 -4.28 22.58 -18.00
C VAL A 91 -4.97 21.59 -17.05
N GLU A 92 -6.31 21.53 -17.07
CA GLU A 92 -7.08 20.60 -16.23
C GLU A 92 -6.85 19.15 -16.66
N VAL A 93 -6.84 18.89 -17.97
CA VAL A 93 -6.57 17.55 -18.50
C VAL A 93 -5.16 17.09 -18.14
N ARG A 94 -4.14 17.96 -18.23
CA ARG A 94 -2.77 17.64 -17.83
C ARG A 94 -2.63 17.30 -16.34
N ARG A 95 -3.48 17.87 -15.47
CA ARG A 95 -3.53 17.49 -14.04
C ARG A 95 -4.10 16.08 -13.85
N ILE A 96 -5.11 15.71 -14.64
CA ILE A 96 -5.68 14.35 -14.63
C ILE A 96 -4.67 13.35 -15.20
N PHE A 97 -4.00 13.70 -16.29
CA PHE A 97 -2.99 12.86 -16.96
C PHE A 97 -1.92 12.36 -15.98
N THR A 98 -1.38 13.24 -15.14
CA THR A 98 -0.39 12.88 -14.11
C THR A 98 -0.89 11.76 -13.18
N LYS A 99 -2.18 11.79 -12.79
CA LYS A 99 -2.81 10.80 -11.91
C LYS A 99 -3.05 9.46 -12.58
N ILE A 100 -2.95 9.38 -13.91
CA ILE A 100 -3.08 8.15 -14.70
C ILE A 100 -1.70 7.59 -15.02
N ILE A 101 -0.82 8.42 -15.58
CA ILE A 101 0.49 7.96 -16.04
C ILE A 101 1.42 7.54 -14.90
N ASN A 102 1.48 8.26 -13.79
CA ASN A 102 2.46 7.95 -12.73
C ASN A 102 2.16 6.62 -12.01
N PRO A 103 0.90 6.29 -11.65
CA PRO A 103 0.59 4.95 -11.12
C PRO A 103 0.97 3.81 -12.08
N LEU A 104 0.77 3.99 -13.38
CA LEU A 104 1.13 3.00 -14.40
C LEU A 104 2.65 2.94 -14.60
N ALA A 105 3.34 4.09 -14.61
CA ALA A 105 4.80 4.14 -14.70
C ALA A 105 5.47 3.41 -13.53
N TYR A 106 4.93 3.56 -12.31
CA TYR A 106 5.37 2.79 -11.14
C TYR A 106 5.15 1.28 -11.34
N LYS A 107 3.98 0.87 -11.85
CA LYS A 107 3.70 -0.55 -12.18
C LYS A 107 4.72 -1.15 -13.16
N HIS A 108 5.18 -0.36 -14.12
CA HIS A 108 6.16 -0.76 -15.13
C HIS A 108 7.62 -0.46 -14.74
N ASN A 109 7.88 0.03 -13.52
CA ASN A 109 9.19 0.47 -13.05
C ASN A 109 9.91 1.42 -14.05
N THR A 110 9.18 2.40 -14.59
CA THR A 110 9.65 3.28 -15.66
C THR A 110 9.40 4.76 -15.36
N PHE A 111 9.78 5.62 -16.29
CA PHE A 111 9.62 7.07 -16.22
C PHE A 111 8.14 7.47 -16.35
N GLY A 112 7.78 8.59 -15.74
CA GLY A 112 6.44 9.16 -15.78
C GLY A 112 6.50 10.66 -16.04
N THR A 113 5.72 11.46 -15.31
CA THR A 113 5.71 12.91 -15.42
C THR A 113 6.00 13.60 -14.08
N ARG A 114 6.85 14.63 -14.12
CA ARG A 114 7.10 15.58 -13.03
C ARG A 114 6.94 16.98 -13.58
N LYS A 115 6.08 17.79 -12.95
CA LYS A 115 5.78 19.18 -13.37
C LYS A 115 5.39 19.30 -14.86
N GLY A 116 4.73 18.27 -15.42
CA GLY A 116 4.25 18.25 -16.80
C GLY A 116 5.29 17.89 -17.86
N SER A 117 6.51 17.53 -17.46
CA SER A 117 7.58 17.01 -18.31
C SER A 117 7.91 15.56 -17.93
N ILE A 118 8.54 14.82 -18.84
CA ILE A 118 9.05 13.48 -18.54
C ILE A 118 9.94 13.51 -17.28
N SER A 119 9.77 12.52 -16.41
CA SER A 119 10.61 12.38 -15.23
C SER A 119 12.06 12.05 -15.62
N ASN A 120 13.03 12.48 -14.82
CA ASN A 120 14.45 12.19 -15.03
C ASN A 120 14.90 10.87 -14.39
N THR A 121 14.05 10.27 -13.57
CA THR A 121 14.23 8.94 -12.95
C THR A 121 12.89 8.20 -12.99
N PRO A 122 12.88 6.87 -12.85
CA PRO A 122 11.64 6.10 -12.67
C PRO A 122 10.78 6.67 -11.53
N ILE A 123 9.46 6.51 -11.66
CA ILE A 123 8.51 6.92 -10.62
C ILE A 123 8.59 5.93 -9.46
N THR A 124 8.71 6.45 -8.24
CA THR A 124 8.74 5.68 -7.01
C THR A 124 7.40 5.76 -6.28
N LEU A 125 7.16 4.82 -5.34
CA LEU A 125 5.90 4.76 -4.60
C LEU A 125 5.65 6.01 -3.76
N ASP A 126 6.69 6.60 -3.18
CA ASP A 126 6.60 7.81 -2.35
C ASP A 126 6.09 9.04 -3.11
N GLU A 127 6.30 9.09 -4.42
CA GLU A 127 5.80 10.15 -5.29
C GLU A 127 4.30 10.04 -5.58
N LEU A 128 3.69 8.89 -5.34
CA LEU A 128 2.27 8.66 -5.54
C LEU A 128 1.43 9.08 -4.33
N TYR A 129 2.05 9.24 -3.16
CA TYR A 129 1.35 9.65 -1.95
C TYR A 129 1.04 11.14 -1.95
N TYR A 130 -0.25 11.46 -1.76
CA TYR A 130 -0.75 12.84 -1.66
C TYR A 130 -0.42 13.50 -0.30
N ASN A 131 -0.11 12.68 0.72
CA ASN A 131 0.03 13.11 2.12
C ASN A 131 1.41 13.68 2.45
N ARG A 132 1.87 14.67 1.68
CA ARG A 132 2.88 15.60 2.21
C ARG A 132 2.11 16.66 2.99
N LEU A 133 2.28 16.80 4.31
CA LEU A 133 1.62 17.90 5.04
C LEU A 133 1.99 19.21 4.37
N ASN A 134 0.96 20.00 4.09
CA ASN A 134 1.13 21.35 3.61
C ASN A 134 1.45 22.23 4.82
N TRP A 135 2.72 22.57 5.03
CA TRP A 135 3.16 23.39 6.18
C TRP A 135 2.43 24.75 6.29
N ARG A 136 1.84 25.22 5.18
CA ARG A 136 1.05 26.46 5.12
C ARG A 136 -0.23 26.40 5.96
N ASP A 137 -0.82 25.22 6.14
CA ASP A 137 -2.11 25.06 6.81
C ASP A 137 -1.99 24.96 8.35
N LYS A 138 -0.79 24.70 8.88
CA LYS A 138 -0.56 24.56 10.34
C LYS A 138 -0.04 25.83 11.04
N GLY A 139 0.13 26.92 10.31
CA GLY A 139 0.68 28.16 10.87
C GLY A 139 2.20 28.06 11.09
N LYS A 140 2.91 29.09 10.63
CA LYS A 140 4.37 29.16 10.74
C LYS A 140 4.74 29.74 12.11
N GLU A 141 5.57 29.05 12.90
CA GLU A 141 6.30 29.70 13.99
C GLU A 141 7.25 30.77 13.42
N LYS A 142 7.14 32.02 13.90
CA LYS A 142 7.85 33.17 13.32
C LYS A 142 9.38 33.05 13.40
N SER A 143 9.90 32.21 14.29
CA SER A 143 11.33 31.96 14.55
C SER A 143 12.01 31.03 13.54
N LEU A 144 11.26 30.12 12.88
CA LEU A 144 11.85 29.13 11.98
C LEU A 144 12.02 29.68 10.55
N THR A 145 13.10 29.31 9.87
CA THR A 145 13.23 29.59 8.44
C THR A 145 12.25 28.70 7.65
N ARG A 146 11.93 29.11 6.41
CA ARG A 146 11.00 28.35 5.55
C ARG A 146 11.49 26.93 5.27
N LYS A 147 12.81 26.72 5.18
CA LYS A 147 13.41 25.39 4.93
C LYS A 147 13.30 24.51 6.18
N GLU A 148 13.66 25.02 7.35
CA GLU A 148 13.60 24.27 8.61
C GLU A 148 12.16 23.87 8.97
N ALA A 149 11.21 24.78 8.80
CA ALA A 149 9.80 24.48 8.96
C ALA A 149 9.38 23.36 7.99
N GLN A 150 9.75 23.45 6.71
CA GLN A 150 9.40 22.44 5.72
C GLN A 150 9.96 21.05 6.06
N THR A 151 11.18 20.96 6.60
CA THR A 151 11.77 19.70 7.07
C THR A 151 11.03 19.15 8.29
N LEU A 152 10.83 19.96 9.32
CA LEU A 152 10.11 19.56 10.55
C LEU A 152 8.66 19.15 10.27
N PHE A 153 7.97 19.85 9.36
CA PHE A 153 6.62 19.50 8.94
C PHE A 153 6.59 18.25 8.07
N ALA A 154 7.60 17.99 7.24
CA ALA A 154 7.71 16.73 6.51
C ALA A 154 7.91 15.55 7.47
N ASP A 155 8.78 15.69 8.47
CA ASP A 155 9.07 14.64 9.44
C ASP A 155 7.86 14.33 10.33
N SER A 156 7.21 15.37 10.89
CA SER A 156 6.00 15.19 11.71
C SER A 156 4.81 14.64 10.93
N ALA A 157 4.71 14.96 9.64
CA ALA A 157 3.69 14.43 8.76
C ALA A 157 3.87 12.98 8.42
N ASN A 158 5.11 12.61 8.11
CA ASN A 158 5.49 11.22 7.88
C ASN A 158 5.21 10.39 9.13
N ALA A 159 5.54 10.90 10.33
CA ALA A 159 5.26 10.23 11.60
C ALA A 159 3.74 10.08 11.88
N ALA A 160 2.94 11.13 11.69
CA ALA A 160 1.50 11.06 11.90
C ALA A 160 0.81 10.13 10.88
N ASN A 161 1.26 10.14 9.63
CA ASN A 161 0.78 9.23 8.59
C ASN A 161 1.16 7.78 8.92
N LEU A 162 2.41 7.53 9.31
CA LEU A 162 2.88 6.20 9.73
C LEU A 162 2.04 5.65 10.89
N ASN A 163 1.82 6.45 11.94
CA ASN A 163 0.97 6.05 13.07
C ASN A 163 -0.46 5.71 12.64
N TYR A 164 -1.03 6.46 11.71
CA TYR A 164 -2.34 6.16 11.14
C TYR A 164 -2.33 4.81 10.41
N LEU A 165 -1.33 4.55 9.57
CA LEU A 165 -1.19 3.30 8.83
C LEU A 165 -0.95 2.09 9.74
N VAL A 166 -0.12 2.22 10.77
CA VAL A 166 0.11 1.19 11.80
C VAL A 166 -1.19 0.85 12.54
N ASN A 167 -1.95 1.86 12.95
CA ASN A 167 -3.23 1.67 13.62
C ASN A 167 -4.26 1.01 12.70
N LYS A 168 -4.25 1.37 11.41
CA LYS A 168 -5.11 0.79 10.40
C LYS A 168 -4.80 -0.70 10.18
N ALA A 169 -3.53 -1.04 10.02
CA ALA A 169 -3.06 -2.42 9.86
C ALA A 169 -3.39 -3.27 11.11
N THR A 170 -3.15 -2.72 12.31
CA THR A 170 -3.51 -3.33 13.59
C THR A 170 -5.01 -3.66 13.67
N LYS A 171 -5.87 -2.69 13.34
CA LYS A 171 -7.33 -2.89 13.31
C LYS A 171 -7.75 -3.92 12.29
N PHE A 172 -7.11 -3.91 11.11
CA PHE A 172 -7.37 -4.87 10.05
C PHE A 172 -7.09 -6.31 10.51
N VAL A 173 -5.92 -6.59 11.08
CA VAL A 173 -5.56 -7.93 11.59
C VAL A 173 -6.52 -8.41 12.68
N LYS A 174 -6.90 -7.54 13.63
CA LYS A 174 -7.90 -7.86 14.68
C LYS A 174 -9.32 -8.07 14.15
N THR A 175 -9.63 -7.49 13.00
CA THR A 175 -10.94 -7.67 12.36
C THR A 175 -10.99 -8.99 11.62
N LEU A 176 -9.90 -9.31 10.91
CA LEU A 176 -9.75 -10.52 10.13
C LEU A 176 -9.69 -11.77 11.02
N HIS A 177 -8.91 -11.71 12.11
CA HIS A 177 -8.71 -12.85 13.02
C HIS A 177 -9.44 -12.62 14.34
N LYS A 178 -10.35 -13.53 14.69
CA LYS A 178 -11.04 -13.57 16.00
C LYS A 178 -10.38 -14.53 16.97
N THR A 179 -9.57 -15.45 16.46
CA THR A 179 -8.79 -16.41 17.23
C THR A 179 -7.31 -16.19 16.96
N SER A 180 -6.46 -16.74 17.83
CA SER A 180 -5.01 -16.65 17.63
C SER A 180 -4.61 -17.27 16.30
N GLU A 181 -3.73 -16.59 15.57
CA GLU A 181 -3.07 -17.14 14.38
C GLU A 181 -2.08 -18.24 14.79
N VAL A 182 -1.46 -18.12 15.98
CA VAL A 182 -0.67 -19.20 16.57
C VAL A 182 -1.61 -20.18 17.27
N GLN A 183 -2.24 -21.04 16.47
CA GLN A 183 -3.22 -22.01 16.97
C GLN A 183 -2.57 -23.12 17.80
N ARG A 184 -3.28 -23.53 18.86
CA ARG A 184 -3.07 -24.80 19.55
C ARG A 184 -4.17 -25.77 19.08
N PHE A 185 -4.33 -26.91 19.73
CA PHE A 185 -5.36 -27.89 19.37
C PHE A 185 -6.77 -27.29 19.26
N ASP A 186 -7.09 -26.28 20.08
CA ASP A 186 -8.37 -25.57 20.03
C ASP A 186 -8.19 -24.08 19.65
N PRO A 187 -9.09 -23.53 18.81
CA PRO A 187 -9.13 -22.09 18.53
C PRO A 187 -9.38 -21.29 19.81
N THR A 188 -8.47 -20.36 20.11
CA THR A 188 -8.56 -19.50 21.30
C THR A 188 -8.79 -18.06 20.88
N GLU A 189 -9.76 -17.38 21.51
CA GLU A 189 -10.08 -15.99 21.20
C GLU A 189 -8.84 -15.09 21.41
N ALA A 190 -8.57 -14.25 20.41
CA ALA A 190 -7.41 -13.38 20.40
C ALA A 190 -7.80 -11.96 20.03
N ASN A 191 -7.12 -11.01 20.68
CA ASN A 191 -7.37 -9.57 20.46
C ASN A 191 -6.10 -8.71 20.50
N GLN A 192 -4.92 -9.34 20.63
CA GLN A 192 -3.64 -8.64 20.60
C GLN A 192 -3.04 -8.76 19.20
N ALA A 193 -2.97 -7.66 18.46
CA ALA A 193 -2.14 -7.63 17.24
C ALA A 193 -0.71 -7.30 17.68
N HIS A 194 0.19 -8.25 17.48
CA HIS A 194 1.59 -8.16 17.86
C HIS A 194 2.45 -7.93 16.62
N HIS A 195 3.38 -6.98 16.68
CA HIS A 195 4.41 -6.80 15.68
C HIS A 195 5.46 -7.91 15.80
N ILE A 196 5.55 -8.78 14.79
CA ILE A 196 6.50 -9.90 14.78
C ILE A 196 7.94 -9.37 14.80
N PHE A 197 8.24 -8.37 13.97
CA PHE A 197 9.41 -7.50 14.09
C PHE A 197 8.98 -6.16 14.70
N MET A 198 9.60 -5.79 15.83
CA MET A 198 9.20 -4.63 16.64
C MET A 198 9.16 -3.34 15.84
N ALA A 199 8.07 -2.58 15.94
CA ALA A 199 7.89 -1.31 15.24
C ALA A 199 8.95 -0.25 15.61
N SER A 200 9.54 -0.32 16.81
CA SER A 200 10.63 0.56 17.23
C SER A 200 11.96 0.27 16.54
N GLU A 201 12.17 -0.97 16.11
CA GLU A 201 13.40 -1.42 15.42
C GLU A 201 13.22 -1.41 13.89
N PHE A 202 12.01 -1.74 13.43
CA PHE A 202 11.65 -1.87 12.01
C PHE A 202 10.43 -1.00 11.67
N PRO A 203 10.56 0.35 11.71
CA PRO A 203 9.44 1.27 11.44
C PRO A 203 8.84 1.08 10.05
N ASP A 204 9.66 0.71 9.06
CA ASP A 204 9.22 0.45 7.68
C ASP A 204 8.27 -0.75 7.58
N LEU A 205 8.42 -1.74 8.46
CA LEU A 205 7.57 -2.93 8.52
C LEU A 205 6.33 -2.72 9.40
N ALA A 206 6.27 -1.66 10.20
CA ALA A 206 5.28 -1.51 11.26
C ALA A 206 3.83 -1.39 10.74
N SER A 207 3.67 -0.91 9.50
CA SER A 207 2.37 -0.73 8.86
C SER A 207 1.93 -1.91 7.98
N LEU A 208 2.80 -2.91 7.80
CA LEU A 208 2.51 -4.08 6.99
C LEU A 208 1.72 -5.10 7.81
N PRO A 209 0.51 -5.53 7.35
CA PRO A 209 -0.21 -6.59 8.04
C PRO A 209 0.52 -7.93 8.05
N GLU A 210 1.47 -8.14 7.14
CA GLU A 210 2.40 -9.27 7.10
C GLU A 210 3.32 -9.33 8.31
N ASN A 211 3.65 -8.18 8.91
CA ASN A 211 4.45 -8.10 10.13
C ASN A 211 3.60 -8.11 11.42
N LEU A 212 2.28 -8.31 11.31
CA LEU A 212 1.37 -8.33 12.45
C LEU A 212 0.76 -9.72 12.62
N ILE A 213 0.68 -10.20 13.85
CA ILE A 213 0.06 -11.48 14.18
C ILE A 213 -0.94 -11.34 15.32
N CYS A 214 -2.12 -11.95 15.18
CA CYS A 214 -3.14 -11.97 16.22
C CYS A 214 -2.83 -13.05 17.28
N LEU A 215 -2.67 -12.63 18.53
CA LEU A 215 -2.31 -13.47 19.67
C LEU A 215 -3.32 -13.31 20.82
N THR A 216 -3.39 -14.34 21.66
CA THR A 216 -4.04 -14.22 22.97
C THR A 216 -3.20 -13.32 23.90
N PRO A 217 -3.78 -12.73 24.96
CA PRO A 217 -3.02 -11.94 25.93
C PRO A 217 -1.83 -12.72 26.52
N ASN A 218 -2.01 -14.01 26.83
CA ASN A 218 -0.93 -14.85 27.36
C ASN A 218 0.21 -15.05 26.34
N GLN A 219 -0.13 -15.31 25.09
CA GLN A 219 0.87 -15.44 24.02
C GLN A 219 1.65 -14.13 23.82
N HIS A 220 0.97 -12.98 23.87
CA HIS A 220 1.61 -11.69 23.69
C HIS A 220 2.55 -11.34 24.86
N PHE A 221 2.07 -11.38 26.10
CA PHE A 221 2.81 -10.86 27.26
C PHE A 221 3.75 -11.86 27.93
N ASN A 222 3.61 -13.17 27.68
CA ASN A 222 4.45 -14.18 28.32
C ASN A 222 5.34 -14.95 27.32
N LEU A 223 4.90 -15.11 26.07
CA LEU A 223 5.67 -15.84 25.05
C LEU A 223 6.42 -14.90 24.11
N ALA A 224 5.74 -13.90 23.53
CA ALA A 224 6.37 -12.97 22.62
C ALA A 224 7.25 -11.94 23.34
N HIS A 225 6.84 -11.50 24.52
CA HIS A 225 7.57 -10.59 25.38
C HIS A 225 7.93 -11.26 26.71
N PRO A 226 9.09 -11.94 26.84
CA PRO A 226 9.46 -12.64 28.07
C PRO A 226 9.37 -11.73 29.30
N SER A 227 8.76 -12.25 30.37
CA SER A 227 8.57 -11.51 31.63
C SER A 227 7.82 -10.17 31.46
N ASN A 228 6.89 -10.10 30.50
CA ASN A 228 6.12 -8.90 30.19
C ASN A 228 6.98 -7.68 29.80
N LYS A 229 8.21 -7.91 29.35
CA LYS A 229 9.13 -6.85 28.91
C LYS A 229 8.85 -6.55 27.44
N THR A 230 7.90 -5.66 27.17
CA THR A 230 7.44 -5.29 25.82
C THR A 230 8.50 -4.65 24.91
N THR A 231 9.69 -4.36 25.45
CA THR A 231 10.85 -3.86 24.70
C THR A 231 11.77 -4.98 24.19
N VAL A 232 11.46 -6.24 24.49
CA VAL A 232 12.25 -7.40 24.08
C VAL A 232 11.33 -8.42 23.40
N ILE A 233 11.77 -8.99 22.29
CA ILE A 233 11.11 -10.13 21.63
C ILE A 233 11.83 -11.42 21.98
N ASP A 234 11.08 -12.47 22.30
CA ASP A 234 11.59 -13.84 22.31
C ASP A 234 11.85 -14.33 20.88
N LYS A 235 13.11 -14.57 20.54
CA LYS A 235 13.51 -14.97 19.18
C LYS A 235 12.95 -16.33 18.75
N HIS A 236 12.80 -17.28 19.67
CA HIS A 236 12.22 -18.58 19.34
C HIS A 236 10.73 -18.43 19.03
N TYR A 237 10.00 -17.70 19.87
CA TYR A 237 8.59 -17.42 19.65
C TYR A 237 8.36 -16.53 18.42
N GLN A 238 9.30 -15.63 18.10
CA GLN A 238 9.30 -14.86 16.86
C GLN A 238 9.26 -15.77 15.62
N ARG A 239 10.06 -16.85 15.58
CA ARG A 239 10.01 -17.83 14.47
C ARG A 239 8.66 -18.53 14.39
N ILE A 240 8.09 -18.92 15.54
CA ILE A 240 6.75 -19.53 15.60
C ILE A 240 5.72 -18.57 15.01
N CYS A 241 5.76 -17.29 15.38
CA CYS A 241 4.88 -16.27 14.82
C CYS A 241 5.07 -16.12 13.31
N LEU A 242 6.31 -16.10 12.79
CA LEU A 242 6.55 -16.01 11.35
C LEU A 242 5.96 -17.22 10.59
N MET A 243 6.12 -18.44 11.12
CA MET A 243 5.54 -19.64 10.50
C MET A 243 4.01 -19.62 10.52
N ALA A 244 3.41 -19.31 11.67
CA ALA A 244 1.96 -19.20 11.80
C ALA A 244 1.40 -18.09 10.89
N LYS A 245 2.14 -16.99 10.74
CA LYS A 245 1.77 -15.92 9.83
C LYS A 245 1.80 -16.38 8.37
N LEU A 246 2.82 -17.14 7.98
CA LEU A 246 2.92 -17.73 6.66
C LEU A 246 1.75 -18.69 6.38
N ASP A 247 1.30 -19.45 7.37
CA ASP A 247 0.08 -20.28 7.27
C ASP A 247 -1.17 -19.44 6.98
N SER A 248 -1.37 -18.33 7.69
CA SER A 248 -2.47 -17.39 7.44
C SER A 248 -2.43 -16.82 6.02
N ILE A 249 -1.23 -16.47 5.53
CA ILE A 249 -1.03 -15.92 4.18
C ILE A 249 -1.31 -16.99 3.12
N GLU A 250 -0.83 -18.21 3.34
CA GLU A 250 -1.09 -19.34 2.45
C GLU A 250 -2.59 -19.64 2.34
N GLN A 251 -3.30 -19.66 3.47
CA GLN A 251 -4.75 -19.85 3.49
C GLN A 251 -5.50 -18.73 2.77
N ASP A 252 -5.11 -17.46 3.00
CA ASP A 252 -5.70 -16.30 2.34
C ASP A 252 -5.51 -16.34 0.81
N ASN A 253 -4.31 -16.69 0.36
CA ASN A 253 -3.99 -16.79 -1.07
C ASN A 253 -4.72 -17.96 -1.73
N ARG A 254 -4.79 -19.12 -1.06
CA ARG A 254 -5.57 -20.28 -1.54
C ARG A 254 -7.07 -19.99 -1.60
N ALA A 255 -7.60 -19.22 -0.65
CA ALA A 255 -8.99 -18.77 -0.62
C ALA A 255 -9.25 -17.59 -1.58
N ASN A 256 -8.20 -17.00 -2.16
CA ASN A 256 -8.24 -15.83 -3.03
C ASN A 256 -9.00 -14.65 -2.40
N THR A 257 -8.79 -14.42 -1.11
CA THR A 257 -9.46 -13.36 -0.35
C THR A 257 -8.71 -12.02 -0.41
N GLY A 258 -7.40 -12.05 -0.70
CA GLY A 258 -6.59 -10.84 -0.96
C GLY A 258 -6.41 -9.96 0.28
N ASN A 259 -6.42 -10.56 1.47
CA ASN A 259 -6.14 -9.87 2.72
C ASN A 259 -4.64 -9.73 2.97
N TYR A 260 -3.85 -10.69 2.48
CA TYR A 260 -2.39 -10.72 2.59
C TYR A 260 -1.71 -10.72 1.23
N ASP A 261 -0.44 -10.31 1.22
CA ASP A 261 0.42 -10.30 0.04
C ASP A 261 1.71 -11.08 0.34
N TYR A 262 1.96 -12.10 -0.47
CA TYR A 262 3.13 -12.96 -0.31
C TYR A 262 4.45 -12.23 -0.55
N HIS A 263 4.50 -11.32 -1.53
CA HIS A 263 5.69 -10.52 -1.81
C HIS A 263 6.01 -9.58 -0.64
N GLU A 264 5.00 -9.00 0.00
CA GLU A 264 5.18 -8.20 1.22
C GLU A 264 5.73 -9.04 2.38
N PHE A 265 5.35 -10.31 2.48
CA PHE A 265 5.89 -11.19 3.52
C PHE A 265 7.36 -11.55 3.26
N ILE A 266 7.74 -11.77 2.00
CA ILE A 266 9.16 -11.89 1.62
C ILE A 266 9.94 -10.63 1.99
N HIS A 267 9.37 -9.45 1.76
CA HIS A 267 9.98 -8.19 2.19
C HIS A 267 10.14 -8.09 3.71
N VAL A 268 9.11 -8.49 4.49
CA VAL A 268 9.19 -8.56 5.95
C VAL A 268 10.33 -9.48 6.41
N LEU A 269 10.48 -10.64 5.81
CA LEU A 269 11.55 -11.59 6.14
C LEU A 269 12.94 -11.02 5.80
N ASN A 270 13.13 -10.55 4.57
CA ASN A 270 14.41 -10.01 4.12
C ASN A 270 14.84 -8.79 4.94
N THR A 271 13.93 -7.86 5.23
CA THR A 271 14.22 -6.70 6.07
C THR A 271 14.47 -7.10 7.53
N GLY A 272 13.60 -7.96 8.09
CA GLY A 272 13.65 -8.33 9.51
C GLY A 272 14.87 -9.21 9.87
N PHE A 273 15.30 -10.07 8.96
CA PHE A 273 16.51 -10.88 9.09
C PHE A 273 17.77 -10.22 8.50
N ASN A 274 17.63 -9.04 7.89
CA ASN A 274 18.71 -8.34 7.19
C ASN A 274 19.41 -9.23 6.17
N THR A 275 18.65 -9.78 5.22
CA THR A 275 19.10 -10.73 4.20
C THR A 275 18.37 -10.52 2.87
N ASP A 276 18.85 -11.16 1.81
CA ASP A 276 18.25 -11.25 0.49
C ASP A 276 17.95 -12.69 0.07
N GLN A 277 18.08 -13.65 1.01
CA GLN A 277 17.96 -15.07 0.74
C GLN A 277 16.51 -15.55 0.53
N PHE A 278 15.50 -14.77 0.94
CA PHE A 278 14.10 -15.12 0.71
C PHE A 278 13.65 -14.59 -0.65
N ASP A 279 13.06 -15.46 -1.45
CA ASP A 279 12.62 -15.14 -2.81
C ASP A 279 11.16 -15.52 -3.05
N VAL A 280 10.50 -14.75 -3.92
CA VAL A 280 9.08 -14.87 -4.25
C VAL A 280 8.76 -16.13 -5.07
N SER A 281 9.76 -16.81 -5.63
CA SER A 281 9.61 -18.10 -6.31
C SER A 281 9.60 -19.30 -5.35
N MET A 282 10.00 -19.11 -4.09
CA MET A 282 10.01 -20.19 -3.11
C MET A 282 8.58 -20.67 -2.82
N SER A 283 8.41 -21.95 -2.47
CA SER A 283 7.15 -22.46 -1.95
C SER A 283 6.96 -22.10 -0.47
N TYR A 284 5.72 -22.16 0.01
CA TYR A 284 5.39 -21.97 1.43
C TYR A 284 6.18 -22.91 2.35
N GLU A 285 6.30 -24.19 1.97
CA GLU A 285 7.06 -25.20 2.72
C GLU A 285 8.56 -24.89 2.74
N THR A 286 9.10 -24.47 1.60
CA THR A 286 10.51 -24.07 1.48
C THR A 286 10.80 -22.89 2.40
N LEU A 287 9.91 -21.90 2.44
CA LEU A 287 10.04 -20.75 3.33
C LEU A 287 9.94 -21.12 4.81
N LYS A 288 9.02 -21.98 5.21
CA LYS A 288 8.94 -22.48 6.59
C LYS A 288 10.28 -23.09 7.02
N HIS A 289 10.86 -23.95 6.16
CA HIS A 289 12.16 -24.54 6.43
C HIS A 289 13.27 -23.48 6.53
N ARG A 290 13.29 -22.49 5.64
CA ARG A 290 14.29 -21.39 5.68
C ARG A 290 14.17 -20.54 6.94
N ILE A 291 12.95 -20.18 7.36
CA ILE A 291 12.68 -19.43 8.59
C ILE A 291 13.20 -20.20 9.82
N LEU A 292 13.00 -21.52 9.86
CA LEU A 292 13.48 -22.36 10.95
C LEU A 292 15.01 -22.36 11.07
N MET A 293 15.69 -22.37 9.92
CA MET A 293 17.15 -22.46 9.82
C MET A 293 17.86 -21.11 9.99
N PHE A 294 17.15 -19.99 10.03
CA PHE A 294 17.76 -18.67 10.10
C PHE A 294 18.11 -18.30 11.54
N ASP A 295 19.39 -18.00 11.80
CA ASP A 295 19.86 -17.56 13.12
C ASP A 295 19.71 -16.05 13.31
N PHE A 296 19.41 -15.65 14.55
CA PHE A 296 19.21 -14.25 14.96
C PHE A 296 20.48 -13.66 15.57
#